data_AF-A0A959GEM5-F1
#
_entry.id   AF-A0A959GEM5-F1
#
_cell.length_a   1.000
_cell.length_b   1.000
_cell.length_c   1.000
_cell.angle_alpha   90.00
_cell.angle_beta   90.00
_cell.angle_gamma   90.00
#
_symmetry.space_group_name_H-M   'P 1'
#
loop_
_entity.id
_entity.type
_entity.pdbx_description
1 polymer ?
#
loop_
_entity_poly.entity_id
_entity_poly.type
_entity_poly.pdbx_seq_one_letter_code
_entity_poly.pdbx_strand_id
1 'polypeptide(L)'
;KGERQRVGLLYNQSEPQSVDAYQRLQELADSLGITLVSRPVNSTADVQLVTGALLNENIDAFFANPDNTVFGSFETIIKACNEAGVPVFTSEAGLVARGAVAAYGAGLYEWGYQAGEQAAQFLKTNSTEGLHWEMVKLRKRVYNPAAAKRFGISVPAGYEPI
;
A
#
# COMPACT_ATOMS: atom_id res chain seq x y z
N LYS A 1 -11.01 -8.17 -20.06
CA LYS A 1 -10.52 -9.51 -20.46
C LYS A 1 -11.09 -10.53 -19.48
N GLY A 2 -11.55 -11.69 -19.94
CA GLY A 2 -12.22 -12.72 -19.13
C GLY A 2 -11.27 -13.60 -18.29
N GLU A 3 -10.14 -13.04 -17.84
CA GLU A 3 -9.14 -13.72 -17.02
C GLU A 3 -9.09 -13.10 -15.63
N ARG A 4 -8.71 -13.91 -14.63
CA ARG A 4 -8.51 -13.50 -13.24
C ARG A 4 -7.47 -12.37 -13.20
N GLN A 5 -7.78 -11.23 -12.58
CA GLN A 5 -6.80 -10.14 -12.48
C GLN A 5 -5.58 -10.59 -11.70
N ARG A 6 -4.38 -10.22 -12.17
CA ARG A 6 -3.09 -10.58 -11.58
C ARG A 6 -2.50 -9.37 -10.89
N VAL A 7 -2.38 -9.40 -9.57
CA VAL A 7 -1.83 -8.28 -8.78
C VAL A 7 -0.46 -8.68 -8.26
N GLY A 8 0.57 -7.93 -8.65
CA GLY A 8 1.93 -8.10 -8.15
C GLY A 8 2.12 -7.45 -6.78
N LEU A 9 2.92 -8.07 -5.91
CA LEU A 9 3.23 -7.54 -4.60
C LEU A 9 4.65 -7.94 -4.15
N LEU A 10 5.36 -7.01 -3.52
CA LEU A 10 6.59 -7.32 -2.79
C LEU A 10 6.32 -7.28 -1.28
N TYR A 11 6.98 -8.15 -0.53
CA TYR A 11 6.90 -8.17 0.93
C TYR A 11 8.25 -8.57 1.55
N ASN A 12 8.58 -7.97 2.68
CA ASN A 12 9.77 -8.30 3.45
C ASN A 12 9.45 -9.41 4.46
N GLN A 13 10.06 -10.58 4.25
CA GLN A 13 9.87 -11.75 5.12
C GLN A 13 10.43 -11.55 6.54
N SER A 14 11.33 -10.59 6.72
CA SER A 14 11.91 -10.22 8.01
C SER A 14 11.05 -9.21 8.79
N GLU A 15 9.98 -8.69 8.17
CA GLU A 15 9.07 -7.71 8.77
C GLU A 15 7.72 -8.39 9.13
N PRO A 16 7.44 -8.71 10.40
CA PRO A 16 6.21 -9.42 10.78
C PRO A 16 4.93 -8.72 10.32
N GLN A 17 4.90 -7.38 10.36
CA GLN A 17 3.78 -6.59 9.86
C GLN A 17 3.56 -6.73 8.34
N SER A 18 4.64 -6.92 7.57
CA SER A 18 4.58 -7.09 6.13
C SER A 18 4.05 -8.48 5.77
N VAL A 19 4.50 -9.50 6.50
CA VAL A 19 4.01 -10.87 6.37
C VAL A 19 2.54 -10.98 6.73
N ASP A 20 2.08 -10.33 7.81
CA ASP A 20 0.66 -10.27 8.17
C ASP A 20 -0.18 -9.59 7.07
N ALA A 21 0.27 -8.43 6.58
CA ALA A 21 -0.43 -7.72 5.50
C ALA A 21 -0.51 -8.57 4.21
N TYR A 22 0.58 -9.24 3.85
CA TYR A 22 0.61 -10.17 2.72
C TYR A 22 -0.38 -11.33 2.90
N GLN A 23 -0.41 -11.99 4.05
CA GLN A 23 -1.32 -13.11 4.31
C GLN A 23 -2.78 -12.68 4.19
N ARG A 24 -3.13 -11.54 4.77
CA ARG A 24 -4.48 -10.98 4.68
C ARG A 24 -4.85 -10.59 3.25
N LEU A 25 -3.92 -10.03 2.50
CA LEU A 25 -4.12 -9.73 1.08
C LEU A 25 -4.29 -11.00 0.23
N GLN A 26 -3.57 -12.07 0.55
CA GLN A 26 -3.69 -13.36 -0.12
C GLN A 26 -5.10 -13.94 0.07
N GLU A 27 -5.59 -14.00 1.31
CA GLU A 27 -6.96 -14.48 1.63
C GLU A 27 -8.04 -13.64 0.92
N LEU A 28 -7.90 -12.31 0.95
CA LEU A 28 -8.82 -11.40 0.26
C LEU A 28 -8.77 -11.57 -1.25
N ALA A 29 -7.57 -11.64 -1.84
CA ALA A 29 -7.40 -11.85 -3.27
C ALA A 29 -8.06 -13.17 -3.71
N ASP A 30 -7.91 -14.23 -2.91
CA ASP A 30 -8.56 -15.51 -3.20
C ASP A 30 -10.08 -15.39 -3.20
N SER A 31 -10.66 -14.74 -2.17
CA SER A 31 -12.10 -14.50 -2.08
C SER A 31 -12.67 -13.63 -3.22
N LEU A 32 -11.85 -12.72 -3.75
CA LEU A 32 -12.23 -11.78 -4.81
C LEU A 32 -12.02 -12.32 -6.22
N GLY A 33 -11.47 -13.52 -6.36
CA GLY A 33 -11.09 -14.00 -7.67
C GLY A 33 -9.96 -13.15 -8.27
N ILE A 34 -8.94 -12.83 -7.48
CA ILE A 34 -7.68 -12.17 -7.91
C ILE A 34 -6.52 -13.15 -7.71
N THR A 35 -5.59 -13.21 -8.67
CA THR A 35 -4.32 -13.92 -8.50
C THR A 35 -3.30 -12.95 -7.91
N LEU A 36 -2.91 -13.17 -6.66
CA LEU A 36 -1.79 -12.43 -6.06
C LEU A 36 -0.46 -13.09 -6.50
N VAL A 37 0.41 -12.31 -7.15
CA VAL A 37 1.75 -12.73 -7.56
C VAL A 37 2.75 -12.04 -6.63
N SER A 38 3.17 -12.74 -5.58
CA SER A 38 4.03 -12.16 -4.55
C SER A 38 5.49 -12.58 -4.69
N ARG A 39 6.43 -11.66 -4.43
CA ARG A 39 7.86 -11.98 -4.30
C ARG A 39 8.42 -11.43 -2.98
N PRO A 40 9.23 -12.23 -2.25
CA PRO A 40 9.88 -11.75 -1.05
C PRO A 40 11.06 -10.84 -1.40
N VAL A 41 11.35 -9.87 -0.52
CA VAL A 41 12.56 -9.05 -0.50
C VAL A 41 13.16 -9.06 0.91
N ASN A 42 14.47 -8.85 1.05
CA ASN A 42 15.11 -8.77 2.37
C ASN A 42 15.66 -7.36 2.66
N SER A 43 15.93 -6.58 1.61
CA SER A 43 16.48 -5.24 1.72
C SER A 43 16.08 -4.35 0.53
N THR A 44 16.29 -3.05 0.67
CA THR A 44 16.03 -2.07 -0.40
C THR A 44 16.93 -2.27 -1.63
N ALA A 45 18.08 -2.91 -1.47
CA ALA A 45 19.01 -3.23 -2.55
C ALA A 45 18.44 -4.29 -3.52
N ASP A 46 17.63 -5.22 -3.01
CA ASP A 46 17.04 -6.30 -3.82
C ASP A 46 15.84 -5.82 -4.64
N VAL A 47 15.16 -4.75 -4.19
CA VAL A 47 13.86 -4.32 -4.70
C VAL A 47 13.87 -4.09 -6.21
N GLN A 48 14.91 -3.47 -6.77
CA GLN A 48 14.96 -3.19 -8.21
C GLN A 48 14.91 -4.49 -9.03
N LEU A 49 15.74 -5.46 -8.66
CA LEU A 49 15.84 -6.75 -9.35
C LEU A 49 14.53 -7.54 -9.21
N VAL A 50 14.00 -7.62 -7.99
CA VAL A 50 12.81 -8.41 -7.69
C VAL A 50 11.56 -7.79 -8.31
N THR A 51 11.46 -6.46 -8.36
CA THR A 51 10.39 -5.76 -9.08
C THR A 51 10.43 -6.09 -10.57
N GLY A 52 11.61 -6.04 -11.19
CA GLY A 52 11.78 -6.41 -12.60
C GLY A 52 11.38 -7.86 -12.89
N ALA A 53 11.80 -8.79 -12.03
CA ALA A 53 11.40 -10.20 -12.15
C ALA A 53 9.88 -10.38 -12.02
N LEU A 54 9.25 -9.69 -11.08
CA LEU A 54 7.79 -9.74 -10.88
C LEU A 54 7.02 -9.15 -12.07
N LEU A 55 7.51 -8.06 -12.68
CA LEU A 55 6.88 -7.44 -13.85
C LEU A 55 6.89 -8.38 -15.07
N ASN A 56 7.88 -9.27 -15.18
CA ASN A 56 7.91 -10.31 -16.23
C ASN A 56 6.84 -11.40 -16.05
N GLU A 57 6.10 -11.41 -14.94
CA GLU A 57 5.03 -12.38 -14.66
C GLU A 57 3.66 -11.92 -15.17
N ASN A 58 3.61 -10.90 -16.04
CA ASN A 58 2.39 -10.36 -16.66
C ASN A 58 1.33 -10.00 -15.61
N ILE A 59 1.70 -9.13 -14.66
CA ILE A 59 0.76 -8.58 -13.69
C ILE A 59 -0.04 -7.43 -14.32
N ASP A 60 -1.32 -7.30 -13.94
CA ASP A 60 -2.22 -6.23 -14.40
C ASP A 60 -2.07 -4.96 -13.56
N ALA A 61 -1.67 -5.11 -12.30
CA ALA A 61 -1.43 -4.02 -11.36
C ALA A 61 -0.38 -4.43 -10.32
N PHE A 62 0.28 -3.45 -9.71
CA PHE A 62 1.15 -3.67 -8.56
C PHE A 62 0.50 -3.07 -7.31
N PHE A 63 0.51 -3.81 -6.20
CA PHE A 63 0.07 -3.31 -4.90
C PHE A 63 1.29 -3.10 -4.00
N ALA A 64 1.56 -1.83 -3.64
CA ALA A 64 2.60 -1.49 -2.68
C ALA A 64 2.12 -1.82 -1.26
N ASN A 65 2.55 -3.00 -0.77
CA ASN A 65 2.26 -3.54 0.56
C ASN A 65 2.69 -2.56 1.67
N PRO A 66 2.00 -2.52 2.84
CA PRO A 66 2.45 -1.83 4.04
C PRO A 66 3.75 -2.43 4.59
N ASP A 67 4.86 -1.99 4.02
CA ASP A 67 6.17 -2.58 4.22
C ASP A 67 7.23 -1.48 4.11
N ASN A 68 8.14 -1.41 5.08
CA ASN A 68 9.12 -0.32 5.14
C ASN A 68 10.12 -0.39 3.99
N THR A 69 10.47 -1.60 3.55
CA THR A 69 11.37 -1.84 2.42
C THR A 69 10.71 -1.41 1.10
N VAL A 70 9.44 -1.75 0.89
CA VAL A 70 8.64 -1.33 -0.27
C VAL A 70 8.49 0.20 -0.29
N PHE A 71 8.15 0.80 0.85
CA PHE A 71 7.95 2.24 0.95
C PHE A 71 9.25 3.03 0.80
N GLY A 72 10.34 2.52 1.37
CA GLY A 72 11.68 3.08 1.23
C GLY A 72 12.21 3.02 -0.21
N SER A 73 11.82 1.99 -0.97
CA SER A 73 12.20 1.81 -2.38
C SER A 73 11.10 2.20 -3.37
N PHE A 74 10.07 2.92 -2.93
CA PHE A 74 8.89 3.18 -3.76
C PHE A 74 9.21 3.91 -5.07
N GLU A 75 10.16 4.85 -5.09
CA GLU A 75 10.56 5.56 -6.31
C GLU A 75 11.13 4.62 -7.38
N THR A 76 11.89 3.60 -6.95
CA THR A 76 12.42 2.57 -7.84
C THR A 76 11.29 1.69 -8.38
N ILE A 77 10.34 1.32 -7.53
CA ILE A 77 9.20 0.47 -7.90
C ILE A 77 8.30 1.20 -8.89
N ILE A 78 7.87 2.44 -8.57
CA ILE A 78 6.94 3.20 -9.39
C ILE A 78 7.55 3.52 -10.76
N LYS A 79 8.85 3.80 -10.82
CA LYS A 79 9.55 3.98 -12.10
C LYS A 79 9.49 2.72 -12.96
N ALA A 80 9.87 1.57 -12.41
CA ALA A 80 9.83 0.30 -13.13
C ALA A 80 8.41 -0.08 -13.58
N CYS A 81 7.41 0.10 -12.72
CA CYS A 81 6.01 -0.17 -13.06
C CYS A 81 5.50 0.77 -14.16
N ASN A 82 5.84 2.06 -14.09
CA ASN A 82 5.48 3.03 -15.12
C ASN A 82 6.10 2.71 -16.48
N GLU A 83 7.36 2.28 -16.52
CA GLU A 83 8.06 1.83 -17.73
C GLU A 83 7.42 0.57 -18.32
N ALA A 84 6.98 -0.35 -17.45
CA ALA A 84 6.27 -1.57 -17.84
C ALA A 84 4.77 -1.36 -18.15
N GLY A 85 4.22 -0.15 -17.98
CA GLY A 85 2.80 0.12 -18.17
C GLY A 85 1.88 -0.49 -17.12
N VAL A 86 2.41 -0.82 -15.94
CA VAL A 86 1.67 -1.40 -14.82
C VAL A 86 1.26 -0.31 -13.81
N PRO A 87 -0.05 -0.11 -13.54
CA PRO A 87 -0.50 0.83 -12.52
C PRO A 87 -0.16 0.34 -11.11
N VAL A 88 0.22 1.27 -10.24
CA VAL A 88 0.52 1.00 -8.82
C VAL A 88 -0.63 1.47 -7.93
N PHE A 89 -1.08 0.62 -7.02
CA PHE A 89 -2.05 0.93 -5.96
C PHE A 89 -1.45 0.67 -4.58
N THR A 90 -2.05 1.20 -3.54
CA THR A 90 -1.54 1.06 -2.17
C THR A 90 -2.62 1.32 -1.12
N SER A 91 -2.24 1.21 0.16
CA SER A 91 -3.06 1.60 1.31
C SER A 91 -2.53 2.84 2.03
N GLU A 92 -1.42 3.44 1.58
CA GLU A 92 -0.86 4.65 2.16
C GLU A 92 -1.14 5.86 1.26
N ALA A 93 -1.82 6.87 1.79
CA ALA A 93 -2.30 8.02 1.02
C ALA A 93 -1.16 8.89 0.47
N GLY A 94 -0.06 9.05 1.19
CA GLY A 94 1.11 9.83 0.78
C GLY A 94 1.81 9.29 -0.47
N LEU A 95 1.76 7.98 -0.73
CA LEU A 95 2.31 7.37 -1.95
C LEU A 95 1.55 7.74 -3.23
N VAL A 96 0.30 8.21 -3.12
CA VAL A 96 -0.49 8.65 -4.29
C VAL A 96 0.05 9.96 -4.87
N ALA A 97 0.48 10.89 -4.02
CA ALA A 97 1.19 12.09 -4.45
C ALA A 97 2.54 11.76 -5.13
N ARG A 98 3.10 10.58 -4.86
CA ARG A 98 4.36 10.07 -5.42
C ARG A 98 4.15 9.22 -6.69
N GLY A 99 2.92 9.10 -7.18
CA GLY A 99 2.62 8.49 -8.48
C GLY A 99 1.81 7.20 -8.43
N ALA A 100 1.46 6.67 -7.25
CA ALA A 100 0.44 5.62 -7.18
C ALA A 100 -0.91 6.15 -7.70
N VAL A 101 -1.70 5.29 -8.33
CA VAL A 101 -2.99 5.65 -8.93
C VAL A 101 -3.99 6.04 -7.85
N ALA A 102 -4.13 5.22 -6.83
CA ALA A 102 -5.08 5.44 -5.76
C ALA A 102 -4.68 4.69 -4.49
N ALA A 103 -5.18 5.20 -3.37
CA ALA A 103 -5.08 4.55 -2.07
C ALA A 103 -6.39 4.63 -1.31
N TYR A 104 -6.64 3.59 -0.53
CA TYR A 104 -7.56 3.65 0.60
C TYR A 104 -6.83 3.23 1.85
N GLY A 105 -6.64 4.18 2.77
CA GLY A 105 -6.07 3.86 4.07
C GLY A 105 -5.72 5.06 4.90
N ALA A 106 -4.83 4.87 5.86
CA ALA A 106 -4.58 5.85 6.91
C ALA A 106 -3.96 7.13 6.33
N GLY A 107 -4.48 8.28 6.73
CA GLY A 107 -3.69 9.50 6.68
C GLY A 107 -2.69 9.47 7.84
N LEU A 108 -1.39 9.49 7.53
CA LEU A 108 -0.34 9.39 8.56
C LEU A 108 -0.44 10.51 9.61
N TYR A 109 -0.88 11.70 9.21
CA TYR A 109 -1.11 12.80 10.12
C TYR A 109 -2.23 12.49 11.13
N GLU A 110 -3.38 12.03 10.65
CA GLU A 110 -4.53 11.75 11.51
C GLU A 110 -4.31 10.53 12.41
N TRP A 111 -3.56 9.53 11.91
CA TRP A 111 -3.10 8.44 12.75
C TRP A 111 -2.16 8.92 13.85
N GLY A 112 -1.18 9.76 13.52
CA GLY A 112 -0.28 10.38 14.50
C GLY A 112 -1.03 11.23 15.53
N TYR A 113 -2.06 11.98 15.09
CA TYR A 113 -2.92 12.74 15.98
C TYR A 113 -3.67 11.83 16.96
N GLN A 114 -4.31 10.76 16.47
CA GLN A 114 -5.02 9.78 17.30
C GLN A 114 -4.08 9.13 18.35
N ALA A 115 -2.85 8.78 17.96
CA ALA A 115 -1.85 8.27 18.90
C ALA A 115 -1.42 9.33 19.92
N GLY A 116 -1.28 10.59 19.48
CA GLY A 116 -0.95 11.72 20.32
C GLY A 116 -2.01 12.02 21.39
N GLU A 117 -3.29 11.79 21.11
CA GLU A 117 -4.37 11.92 22.10
C GLU A 117 -4.19 10.94 23.27
N GLN A 118 -3.85 9.67 22.98
CA GLN A 118 -3.55 8.68 24.02
C GLN A 118 -2.29 9.05 24.83
N ALA A 119 -1.24 9.54 24.16
CA ALA A 119 -0.04 10.02 24.84
C ALA A 119 -0.35 11.22 25.75
N ALA A 120 -1.17 12.17 25.30
CA ALA A 120 -1.61 13.31 26.09
C ALA A 120 -2.46 12.90 27.31
N GLN A 121 -3.33 11.89 27.17
CA GLN A 121 -4.08 11.32 28.28
C GLN A 121 -3.16 10.70 29.33
N PHE A 122 -2.15 9.93 28.91
CA PHE A 122 -1.14 9.38 29.81
C PHE A 122 -0.41 10.50 30.56
N LEU A 123 0.11 11.51 29.84
CA LEU A 123 0.87 12.60 30.47
C LEU A 123 0.06 13.43 31.47
N LYS A 124 -1.27 13.55 31.26
CA LYS A 124 -2.18 14.26 32.18
C LYS A 124 -2.53 13.45 33.42
N THR A 125 -2.65 12.13 33.30
CA THR A 125 -3.18 11.24 34.37
C THR A 125 -2.09 10.43 35.07
N ASN A 126 -0.92 10.29 34.45
CA ASN A 126 0.15 9.36 34.82
C ASN A 126 -0.37 7.91 35.01
N SER A 127 -1.38 7.52 34.22
CA SER A 127 -2.04 6.21 34.27
C SER A 127 -2.25 5.66 32.86
N THR A 128 -2.15 4.34 32.73
CA THR A 128 -2.51 3.61 31.52
C THR A 128 -3.97 3.14 31.52
N GLU A 129 -4.72 3.42 32.59
CA GLU A 129 -6.13 3.07 32.69
C GLU A 129 -6.95 3.74 31.58
N GLY A 130 -7.71 2.95 30.83
CA GLY A 130 -8.51 3.40 29.68
C GLY A 130 -7.74 3.49 28.36
N LEU A 131 -6.39 3.42 28.37
CA LEU A 131 -5.60 3.33 27.15
C LEU A 131 -5.69 1.91 26.59
N HIS A 132 -5.97 1.83 25.30
CA HIS A 132 -6.05 0.57 24.58
C HIS A 132 -5.60 0.78 23.14
N TRP A 133 -5.16 -0.30 22.50
CA TRP A 133 -4.89 -0.26 21.07
C TRP A 133 -6.19 0.11 20.34
N GLU A 134 -6.09 0.99 19.36
CA GLU A 134 -7.22 1.42 18.56
C GLU A 134 -6.88 1.25 17.08
N MET A 135 -7.87 0.85 16.29
CA MET A 135 -7.77 0.96 14.85
C MET A 135 -7.74 2.44 14.43
N VAL A 136 -7.05 2.74 13.34
CA VAL A 136 -7.09 4.07 12.72
C VAL A 136 -8.54 4.41 12.37
N LYS A 137 -9.04 5.49 12.98
CA LYS A 137 -10.44 5.93 12.84
C LYS A 137 -10.68 6.60 11.49
N LEU A 138 -9.78 7.48 11.06
CA LEU A 138 -9.90 8.20 9.79
C LEU A 138 -9.08 7.53 8.69
N ARG A 139 -9.77 7.08 7.62
CA ARG A 139 -9.14 6.58 6.40
C ARG A 139 -9.53 7.48 5.23
N LYS A 140 -8.55 7.84 4.41
CA LYS A 140 -8.75 8.65 3.22
C LYS A 140 -8.84 7.77 1.99
N ARG A 141 -9.70 8.17 1.07
CA ARG A 141 -9.75 7.66 -0.31
C ARG A 141 -9.16 8.75 -1.18
N VAL A 142 -7.97 8.52 -1.70
CA VAL A 142 -7.27 9.51 -2.51
C VAL A 142 -6.81 8.90 -3.82
N TYR A 143 -6.74 9.71 -4.87
CA TYR A 143 -6.24 9.28 -6.17
C TYR A 143 -5.41 10.38 -6.84
N ASN A 144 -4.52 9.97 -7.74
CA ASN A 144 -3.71 10.86 -8.53
C ASN A 144 -4.35 11.01 -9.93
N PRO A 145 -4.89 12.19 -10.29
CA PRO A 145 -5.57 12.37 -11.57
C PRO A 145 -4.66 12.12 -12.79
N ALA A 146 -3.38 12.47 -12.68
CA ALA A 146 -2.41 12.27 -13.76
C ALA A 146 -2.11 10.78 -13.96
N ALA A 147 -1.91 10.02 -12.88
CA ALA A 147 -1.71 8.58 -12.96
C ALA A 147 -2.97 7.84 -13.44
N ALA A 148 -4.15 8.20 -12.91
CA ALA A 148 -5.42 7.63 -13.37
C ALA A 148 -5.63 7.87 -14.87
N LYS A 149 -5.36 9.09 -15.36
CA LYS A 149 -5.41 9.41 -16.79
C LYS A 149 -4.38 8.61 -17.60
N ARG A 150 -3.13 8.50 -17.13
CA ARG A 150 -2.06 7.73 -17.79
C ARG A 150 -2.49 6.30 -18.08
N PHE A 151 -3.15 5.66 -17.12
CA PHE A 151 -3.56 4.26 -17.21
C PHE A 151 -5.01 4.07 -17.67
N GLY A 152 -5.72 5.14 -18.02
CA GLY A 152 -7.13 5.07 -18.46
C GLY A 152 -8.09 4.56 -17.38
N ILE A 153 -7.77 4.77 -16.11
CA ILE A 153 -8.54 4.26 -14.97
C ILE A 153 -9.59 5.30 -14.56
N SER A 154 -10.85 4.87 -14.53
CA SER A 154 -11.95 5.65 -13.97
C SER A 154 -12.04 5.40 -12.46
N VAL A 155 -11.80 6.45 -11.67
CA VAL A 155 -11.84 6.35 -10.21
C VAL A 155 -13.27 6.54 -9.71
N PRO A 156 -13.80 5.67 -8.82
CA PRO A 156 -15.14 5.80 -8.27
C PRO A 156 -15.36 7.09 -7.46
N ALA A 157 -16.62 7.47 -7.30
CA ALA A 157 -17.00 8.59 -6.44
C ALA A 157 -16.53 8.40 -4.99
N GLY A 158 -16.21 9.52 -4.33
CA GLY A 158 -15.72 9.53 -2.94
C GLY A 158 -14.22 9.35 -2.79
N TYR A 159 -13.45 9.32 -3.89
CA TYR A 159 -12.00 9.52 -3.87
C TYR A 159 -11.68 11.00 -4.11
N GLU A 160 -10.80 11.55 -3.28
CA GLU A 160 -10.32 12.93 -3.38
C GLU A 160 -9.06 13.00 -4.24
N PRO A 161 -8.96 13.94 -5.20
CA PRO A 161 -7.76 14.10 -5.99
C PRO A 161 -6.64 14.71 -5.15
N ILE A 162 -5.42 14.16 -5.27
CA ILE A 162 -4.21 14.74 -4.68
C ILE A 162 -3.06 14.81 -5.68
#